data_AF-A0A352PJF2-F1
#
_entry.id   AF-A0A352PJF2-F1
#
_cell.length_a   1.000
_cell.length_b   1.000
_cell.length_c   1.000
_cell.angle_alpha   90.00
_cell.angle_beta   90.00
_cell.angle_gamma   90.00
#
_symmetry.space_group_name_H-M   'P 1'
#
loop_
_entity.id
_entity.type
_entity.pdbx_description
1 polymer ?
#
loop_
_entity_poly.entity_id
_entity_poly.type
_entity_poly.pdbx_seq_one_letter_code
_entity_poly.pdbx_strand_id
1 'polypeptide(L)'
;MQNKNTPRDVFMHLLMIATLYAAIVSILALLFQYTNIKFPDPLSYDRISALDIIRRSMAALVVVLPVFIFMSHLIARDIKRNPEKQELKIRKWLLYLTLLAASATIIIDLVTLINGFLSGELTARFLLKTVSVLVVTACVFGYYLWDLRRAAQKKSLLPRNAAIAASIISVLVIAFGFFFVGSPQTQRQMRFDNERVNHLQILQSEIISYWQVKGALPANLTALENQITGFRAPVDPLTAKQYEYTISDELVFELCAEFALQSENQSTQISRNELAVPMPAKPDAYYNPYDSLQTWNHNAGRACFERTIDPDLYPSEAFSRKGWNVYRDDTLGFLFQYPAGYGAGGITGAVQIIADTNNEFTPSMTITVEEDRVEFALWEGIAWDYYKDVVSSFRFTK
;
A
#
# COMPACT_ATOMS: atom_id res chain seq x y z
N MET A 1 -33.64 -52.06 -17.03
CA MET A 1 -33.49 -51.77 -15.58
C MET A 1 -33.45 -50.25 -15.41
N GLN A 2 -34.29 -49.70 -14.53
CA GLN A 2 -34.37 -48.24 -14.34
C GLN A 2 -33.09 -47.75 -13.66
N ASN A 3 -32.23 -47.03 -14.40
CA ASN A 3 -31.13 -46.23 -13.85
C ASN A 3 -31.70 -45.11 -12.98
N LYS A 4 -32.11 -45.43 -11.74
CA LYS A 4 -32.50 -44.43 -10.74
C LYS A 4 -31.22 -43.86 -10.14
N ASN A 5 -30.99 -42.57 -10.40
CA ASN A 5 -29.95 -41.81 -9.73
C ASN A 5 -30.27 -41.76 -8.23
N THR A 6 -29.39 -42.27 -7.37
CA THR A 6 -29.56 -42.04 -5.94
C THR A 6 -29.15 -40.61 -5.59
N PRO A 7 -29.73 -39.98 -4.54
CA PRO A 7 -29.29 -38.65 -4.10
C PRO A 7 -27.78 -38.58 -3.81
N ARG A 8 -27.22 -39.68 -3.30
CA ARG A 8 -25.77 -39.83 -3.09
C ARG A 8 -24.98 -39.76 -4.40
N ASP A 9 -25.42 -40.44 -5.46
CA ASP A 9 -24.72 -40.40 -6.76
C ASP A 9 -24.73 -38.98 -7.35
N VAL A 10 -25.86 -38.28 -7.23
CA VAL A 10 -25.97 -36.88 -7.68
C VAL A 10 -24.98 -35.99 -6.92
N PHE A 11 -24.95 -36.08 -5.59
CA PHE A 11 -24.04 -35.32 -4.76
C PHE A 11 -22.57 -35.58 -5.12
N MET A 12 -22.17 -36.84 -5.26
CA MET A 12 -20.79 -37.20 -5.58
C MET A 12 -20.34 -36.63 -6.93
N HIS A 13 -21.19 -36.73 -7.97
CA HIS A 13 -20.87 -36.19 -9.30
C HIS A 13 -20.85 -34.67 -9.35
N LEU A 14 -21.79 -34.00 -8.67
CA LEU A 14 -21.84 -32.54 -8.59
C LEU A 14 -20.61 -32.01 -7.87
N LEU A 15 -20.26 -32.58 -6.70
CA LEU A 15 -19.09 -32.19 -5.94
C LEU A 15 -17.79 -32.41 -6.73
N MET A 16 -17.67 -33.53 -7.44
CA MET A 16 -16.51 -33.80 -8.31
C MET A 16 -16.35 -32.74 -9.41
N ILE A 17 -17.44 -32.29 -10.02
CA ILE A 17 -17.38 -31.28 -11.09
C ILE A 17 -17.19 -29.87 -10.54
N ALA A 18 -17.82 -29.54 -9.42
CA ALA A 18 -17.59 -28.26 -8.74
C ALA A 18 -16.12 -28.10 -8.34
N THR A 19 -15.52 -29.15 -7.79
CA THR A 19 -14.10 -29.15 -7.42
C THR A 19 -13.17 -29.15 -8.62
N LEU A 20 -13.53 -29.80 -9.74
CA LEU A 20 -12.81 -29.65 -11.00
C LEU A 20 -12.76 -28.18 -11.44
N TYR A 21 -13.91 -27.51 -11.52
CA TYR A 21 -13.97 -26.11 -11.96
C TYR A 21 -13.22 -25.18 -11.03
N ALA A 22 -13.36 -25.36 -9.71
CA ALA A 22 -12.61 -24.57 -8.73
C ALA A 22 -11.09 -24.78 -8.87
N ALA A 23 -10.63 -26.00 -9.18
CA ALA A 23 -9.21 -26.26 -9.47
C ALA A 23 -8.74 -25.57 -10.76
N ILE A 24 -9.53 -25.66 -11.85
CA ILE A 24 -9.22 -25.00 -13.14
C ILE A 24 -9.11 -23.48 -12.96
N VAL A 25 -10.11 -22.86 -12.30
CA VAL A 25 -10.12 -21.42 -12.05
C VAL A 25 -8.91 -21.01 -11.20
N SER A 26 -8.58 -21.78 -10.17
CA SER A 26 -7.41 -21.50 -9.33
C SER A 26 -6.10 -21.59 -10.10
N ILE A 27 -5.93 -22.60 -10.97
CA ILE A 27 -4.74 -22.74 -11.81
C ILE A 27 -4.64 -21.57 -12.80
N LEU A 28 -5.72 -21.24 -13.51
CA LEU A 28 -5.73 -20.15 -14.48
C LEU A 28 -5.45 -18.80 -13.81
N ALA A 29 -6.03 -18.56 -12.63
CA ALA A 29 -5.75 -17.36 -11.84
C ALA A 29 -4.25 -17.25 -11.50
N LEU A 30 -3.61 -18.34 -11.08
CA LEU A 30 -2.16 -18.35 -10.81
C LEU A 30 -1.34 -18.04 -12.06
N LEU A 31 -1.63 -18.72 -13.18
CA LEU A 31 -0.93 -18.47 -14.45
C LEU A 31 -1.10 -17.02 -14.93
N PHE A 32 -2.29 -16.45 -14.75
CA PHE A 32 -2.57 -15.06 -15.11
C PHE A 32 -1.77 -14.07 -14.25
N GLN A 33 -1.69 -14.32 -12.94
CA GLN A 33 -0.92 -13.44 -12.06
C GLN A 33 0.59 -13.58 -12.27
N TYR A 34 1.11 -14.78 -12.53
CA TYR A 34 2.52 -14.95 -12.90
C TYR A 34 2.85 -14.18 -14.17
N THR A 35 1.93 -14.18 -15.13
CA THR A 35 2.05 -13.38 -16.35
C THR A 35 2.04 -11.88 -16.04
N ASN A 36 1.12 -11.41 -15.18
CA ASN A 36 1.04 -10.00 -14.80
C ASN A 36 2.29 -9.50 -14.06
N ILE A 37 2.91 -10.33 -13.21
CA ILE A 37 4.13 -9.97 -12.48
C ILE A 37 5.34 -9.90 -13.43
N LYS A 38 5.45 -10.86 -14.36
CA LYS A 38 6.54 -10.88 -15.36
C LYS A 38 6.39 -9.81 -16.43
N PHE A 39 5.16 -9.47 -16.80
CA PHE A 39 4.82 -8.50 -17.84
C PHE A 39 3.79 -7.48 -17.30
N PRO A 40 4.22 -6.57 -16.40
CA PRO A 40 3.32 -5.60 -15.78
C PRO A 40 2.79 -4.59 -16.80
N ASP A 41 1.53 -4.20 -16.64
CA ASP A 41 0.93 -3.11 -17.39
C ASP A 41 1.40 -1.77 -16.81
N PRO A 42 2.08 -0.91 -17.59
CA PRO A 42 2.49 0.40 -17.10
C PRO A 42 1.30 1.28 -16.67
N LEU A 43 0.08 1.03 -17.16
CA LEU A 43 -1.08 1.88 -16.89
C LEU A 43 -1.97 1.40 -15.73
N SER A 44 -1.82 0.15 -15.26
CA SER A 44 -2.81 -0.44 -14.34
C SER A 44 -2.27 -1.54 -13.42
N TYR A 45 -0.95 -1.66 -13.24
CA TYR A 45 -0.37 -2.75 -12.45
C TYR A 45 -0.41 -2.51 -10.94
N ASP A 46 -1.40 -3.12 -10.28
CA ASP A 46 -1.43 -3.28 -8.82
C ASP A 46 -0.80 -4.61 -8.38
N ARG A 47 0.44 -4.53 -7.92
CA ARG A 47 1.21 -5.68 -7.42
C ARG A 47 0.62 -6.28 -6.15
N ILE A 48 0.06 -5.46 -5.25
CA ILE A 48 -0.46 -5.92 -3.96
C ILE A 48 -1.68 -6.82 -4.21
N SER A 49 -2.60 -6.36 -5.06
CA SER A 49 -3.75 -7.16 -5.49
C SER A 49 -3.35 -8.46 -6.19
N ALA A 50 -2.31 -8.43 -7.04
CA ALA A 50 -1.81 -9.63 -7.71
C ALA A 50 -1.29 -10.70 -6.73
N LEU A 51 -0.50 -10.30 -5.73
CA LEU A 51 0.04 -11.21 -4.71
C LEU A 51 -1.07 -11.82 -3.83
N ASP A 52 -2.10 -11.03 -3.51
CA ASP A 52 -3.24 -11.51 -2.75
C ASP A 52 -4.07 -12.55 -3.53
N ILE A 53 -4.28 -12.36 -4.83
CA ILE A 53 -4.92 -13.35 -5.71
C ILE A 53 -4.10 -14.64 -5.74
N ILE A 54 -2.76 -14.55 -5.88
CA ILE A 54 -1.89 -15.73 -5.86
C ILE A 54 -2.07 -16.52 -4.55
N ARG A 55 -2.05 -15.84 -3.40
CA ARG A 55 -2.25 -16.47 -2.09
C ARG A 55 -3.61 -17.16 -1.98
N ARG A 56 -4.70 -16.51 -2.40
CA ARG A 56 -6.06 -17.09 -2.38
C ARG A 56 -6.18 -18.29 -3.30
N SER A 57 -5.65 -18.21 -4.53
CA SER A 57 -5.69 -19.31 -5.49
C SER A 57 -4.83 -20.50 -5.08
N MET A 58 -3.66 -20.29 -4.49
CA MET A 58 -2.85 -21.37 -3.90
C MET A 58 -3.61 -22.08 -2.78
N ALA A 59 -4.19 -21.33 -1.84
CA ALA A 59 -4.96 -21.90 -0.73
C ALA A 59 -6.15 -22.72 -1.22
N ALA A 60 -6.90 -22.21 -2.21
CA ALA A 60 -7.99 -22.95 -2.83
C ALA A 60 -7.50 -24.24 -3.51
N LEU A 61 -6.41 -24.18 -4.29
CA LEU A 61 -5.90 -25.34 -5.02
C LEU A 61 -5.40 -26.45 -4.09
N VAL A 62 -4.74 -26.10 -2.98
CA VAL A 62 -4.26 -27.05 -1.96
C VAL A 62 -5.41 -27.87 -1.37
N VAL A 63 -6.60 -27.29 -1.21
CA VAL A 63 -7.77 -27.98 -0.63
C VAL A 63 -8.60 -28.67 -1.71
N VAL A 64 -8.91 -27.96 -2.79
CA VAL A 64 -9.86 -28.42 -3.82
C VAL A 64 -9.30 -29.60 -4.61
N LEU A 65 -8.00 -29.61 -4.91
CA LEU A 65 -7.41 -30.68 -5.73
C LEU A 65 -7.43 -32.05 -5.04
N PRO A 66 -7.01 -32.21 -3.76
CA PRO A 66 -7.17 -33.47 -3.05
C PRO A 66 -8.63 -33.95 -3.00
N VAL A 67 -9.58 -33.02 -2.80
CA VAL A 67 -11.01 -33.36 -2.79
C VAL A 67 -11.44 -33.86 -4.17
N PHE A 68 -11.07 -33.18 -5.26
CA PHE A 68 -11.36 -33.62 -6.61
C PHE A 68 -10.83 -35.03 -6.89
N ILE A 69 -9.55 -35.28 -6.58
CA ILE A 69 -8.91 -36.59 -6.79
C ILE A 69 -9.58 -37.66 -5.94
N PHE A 70 -9.88 -37.37 -4.67
CA PHE A 70 -10.57 -38.28 -3.77
C PHE A 70 -11.96 -38.64 -4.29
N MET A 71 -12.75 -37.65 -4.70
CA MET A 71 -14.08 -37.86 -5.26
C MET A 71 -14.03 -38.66 -6.57
N SER A 72 -13.08 -38.34 -7.45
CA SER A 72 -12.83 -39.10 -8.68
C SER A 72 -12.46 -40.56 -8.39
N HIS A 73 -11.60 -40.79 -7.38
CA HIS A 73 -11.23 -42.14 -6.94
C HIS A 73 -12.41 -42.92 -6.37
N LEU A 74 -13.24 -42.28 -5.53
CA LEU A 74 -14.44 -42.91 -4.96
C LEU A 74 -15.42 -43.33 -6.05
N ILE A 75 -15.70 -42.44 -7.00
CA ILE A 75 -16.59 -42.72 -8.14
C ILE A 75 -16.01 -43.84 -9.02
N ALA A 76 -14.70 -43.81 -9.30
CA ALA A 76 -14.04 -44.86 -10.07
C ALA A 76 -14.11 -46.23 -9.38
N ARG A 77 -13.94 -46.27 -8.04
CA ARG A 77 -14.12 -47.50 -7.25
C ARG A 77 -15.55 -48.01 -7.30
N ASP A 78 -16.54 -47.12 -7.24
CA ASP A 78 -17.95 -47.52 -7.27
C ASP A 78 -18.36 -48.07 -8.64
N ILE A 79 -17.93 -47.42 -9.73
CA ILE A 79 -18.16 -47.91 -11.11
C ILE A 79 -17.50 -49.28 -11.32
N LYS A 80 -16.30 -49.51 -10.76
CA LYS A 80 -15.63 -50.81 -10.86
C LYS A 80 -16.40 -51.93 -10.14
N ARG A 81 -17.13 -51.60 -9.07
CA ARG A 81 -17.98 -52.56 -8.33
C ARG A 81 -19.33 -52.76 -9.01
N ASN A 82 -19.90 -51.69 -9.57
CA ASN A 82 -21.22 -51.66 -10.19
C ASN A 82 -21.10 -51.07 -11.61
N PRO A 83 -20.83 -51.90 -12.65
CA PRO A 83 -20.61 -51.40 -14.02
C PRO A 83 -21.79 -50.60 -14.59
N GLU A 84 -23.02 -50.89 -14.14
CA GLU A 84 -24.25 -50.16 -14.53
C GLU A 84 -24.19 -48.67 -14.18
N LYS A 85 -23.42 -48.29 -13.14
CA LYS A 85 -23.27 -46.88 -12.74
C LYS A 85 -22.50 -46.03 -13.74
N GLN A 86 -21.79 -46.64 -14.69
CA GLN A 86 -21.13 -45.88 -15.76
C GLN A 86 -22.12 -45.20 -16.70
N GLU A 87 -23.29 -45.83 -16.87
CA GLU A 87 -24.36 -45.41 -17.76
C GLU A 87 -25.37 -44.48 -17.06
N LEU A 88 -25.05 -43.98 -15.87
CA LEU A 88 -25.88 -43.01 -15.17
C LEU A 88 -26.10 -41.76 -16.01
N LYS A 89 -27.38 -41.42 -16.21
CA LYS A 89 -27.80 -40.25 -16.99
C LYS A 89 -27.19 -38.97 -16.42
N ILE A 90 -27.12 -38.84 -15.09
CA ILE A 90 -26.55 -37.66 -14.43
C ILE A 90 -25.07 -37.47 -14.75
N ARG A 91 -24.27 -38.54 -14.74
CA ARG A 91 -22.85 -38.49 -15.12
C ARG A 91 -22.71 -38.02 -16.56
N LYS A 92 -23.40 -38.67 -17.50
CA LYS A 92 -23.31 -38.31 -18.92
C LYS A 92 -23.75 -36.86 -19.15
N TRP A 93 -24.87 -36.45 -18.57
CA TRP A 93 -25.37 -35.08 -18.70
C TRP A 93 -24.35 -34.05 -18.20
N LEU A 94 -23.79 -34.26 -17.01
CA LEU A 94 -22.79 -33.36 -16.45
C LEU A 94 -21.49 -33.34 -17.28
N LEU A 95 -21.05 -34.49 -17.81
CA LEU A 95 -19.87 -34.55 -18.69
C LEU A 95 -20.12 -33.84 -20.03
N TYR A 96 -21.29 -34.02 -20.65
CA TYR A 96 -21.65 -33.25 -21.84
C TYR A 96 -21.73 -31.75 -21.57
N LEU A 97 -22.24 -31.34 -20.39
CA LEU A 97 -22.23 -29.94 -19.97
C LEU A 97 -20.79 -29.41 -19.82
N THR A 98 -19.87 -30.20 -19.27
CA THR A 98 -18.45 -29.80 -19.18
C THR A 98 -17.78 -29.69 -20.55
N LEU A 99 -18.11 -30.57 -21.50
CA LEU A 99 -17.59 -30.48 -22.87
C LEU A 99 -18.16 -29.28 -23.62
N LEU A 100 -19.45 -28.97 -23.42
CA LEU A 100 -20.08 -27.78 -23.98
C LEU A 100 -19.38 -26.52 -23.45
N ALA A 101 -19.23 -26.40 -22.13
CA ALA A 101 -18.55 -25.28 -21.50
C ALA A 101 -17.11 -25.13 -22.03
N ALA A 102 -16.34 -26.21 -22.06
CA ALA A 102 -14.98 -26.20 -22.58
C ALA A 102 -14.92 -25.78 -24.06
N SER A 103 -15.81 -26.30 -24.90
CA SER A 103 -15.87 -25.91 -26.32
C SER A 103 -16.24 -24.43 -26.50
N ALA A 104 -17.19 -23.90 -25.71
CA ALA A 104 -17.57 -22.50 -25.73
C ALA A 104 -16.40 -21.61 -25.26
N THR A 105 -15.69 -22.00 -24.21
CA THR A 105 -14.50 -21.29 -23.73
C THR A 105 -13.42 -21.24 -24.80
N ILE A 106 -13.12 -22.34 -25.50
CA ILE A 106 -12.14 -22.35 -26.59
C ILE A 106 -12.56 -21.41 -27.72
N ILE A 107 -13.84 -21.41 -28.12
CA ILE A 107 -14.34 -20.51 -29.17
C ILE A 107 -14.18 -19.05 -28.73
N ILE A 108 -14.62 -18.70 -27.52
CA ILE A 108 -14.51 -17.34 -26.98
C ILE A 108 -13.04 -16.91 -26.93
N ASP A 109 -12.14 -17.77 -26.45
CA ASP A 109 -10.71 -17.49 -26.33
C ASP A 109 -10.01 -17.31 -27.69
N LEU A 110 -10.42 -18.05 -28.72
CA LEU A 110 -9.94 -17.84 -30.09
C LEU A 110 -10.47 -16.53 -30.68
N VAL A 111 -11.73 -16.18 -30.42
CA VAL A 111 -12.31 -14.90 -30.87
C VAL A 111 -11.59 -13.73 -30.21
N THR A 112 -11.36 -13.78 -28.89
CA THR A 112 -10.60 -12.72 -28.20
C THR A 112 -9.19 -12.62 -28.75
N LEU A 113 -8.50 -13.74 -28.99
CA LEU A 113 -7.15 -13.77 -29.58
C LEU A 113 -7.10 -13.06 -30.94
N ILE A 114 -8.02 -13.41 -31.82
CA ILE A 114 -8.10 -12.80 -33.16
C ILE A 114 -8.42 -11.31 -33.04
N ASN A 115 -9.36 -10.92 -32.18
CA ASN A 115 -9.71 -9.52 -31.98
C ASN A 115 -8.49 -8.72 -31.49
N GLY A 116 -7.77 -9.22 -30.48
CA GLY A 116 -6.55 -8.57 -29.99
C GLY A 116 -5.44 -8.49 -31.04
N PHE A 117 -5.32 -9.49 -31.92
CA PHE A 117 -4.40 -9.46 -33.05
C PHE A 117 -4.79 -8.37 -34.07
N LEU A 118 -6.08 -8.30 -34.44
CA LEU A 118 -6.59 -7.33 -35.40
C LEU A 118 -6.56 -5.89 -34.88
N SER A 119 -6.73 -5.69 -33.58
CA SER A 119 -6.58 -4.39 -32.92
C SER A 119 -5.12 -3.92 -32.80
N GLY A 120 -4.13 -4.78 -33.12
CA GLY A 120 -2.71 -4.47 -32.94
C GLY A 120 -2.25 -4.47 -31.48
N GLU A 121 -3.08 -4.93 -30.55
CA GLU A 121 -2.84 -4.93 -29.10
C GLU A 121 -2.25 -6.25 -28.59
N LEU A 122 -1.60 -7.02 -29.47
CA LEU A 122 -1.10 -8.37 -29.14
C LEU A 122 0.14 -8.29 -28.23
N THR A 123 -0.12 -8.05 -26.95
CA THR A 123 0.89 -7.99 -25.90
C THR A 123 1.30 -9.41 -25.46
N ALA A 124 2.55 -9.58 -25.03
CA ALA A 124 3.03 -10.87 -24.52
C ALA A 124 2.14 -11.42 -23.38
N ARG A 125 1.65 -10.53 -22.50
CA ARG A 125 0.70 -10.88 -21.43
C ARG A 125 -0.61 -11.47 -21.96
N PHE A 126 -1.14 -10.91 -23.04
CA PHE A 126 -2.41 -11.32 -23.61
C PHE A 126 -2.26 -12.71 -24.22
N LEU A 127 -1.23 -12.89 -25.05
CA LEU A 127 -0.91 -14.16 -25.68
C LEU A 127 -0.69 -15.28 -24.64
N LEU A 128 0.10 -15.02 -23.59
CA LEU A 128 0.37 -16.03 -22.55
C LEU A 128 -0.89 -16.43 -21.77
N LYS A 129 -1.79 -15.48 -21.49
CA LYS A 129 -3.07 -15.77 -20.83
C LYS A 129 -3.99 -16.60 -21.72
N THR A 130 -4.15 -16.23 -22.98
CA THR A 130 -4.93 -17.00 -23.96
C THR A 130 -4.38 -18.41 -24.11
N VAL A 131 -3.07 -18.56 -24.34
CA VAL A 131 -2.43 -19.88 -24.46
C VAL A 131 -2.66 -20.72 -23.19
N SER A 132 -2.60 -20.11 -22.00
CA SER A 132 -2.89 -20.79 -20.74
C SER A 132 -4.33 -21.34 -20.69
N VAL A 133 -5.32 -20.54 -21.09
CA VAL A 133 -6.73 -20.95 -21.16
C VAL A 133 -6.90 -22.09 -22.16
N LEU A 134 -6.35 -21.95 -23.36
CA LEU A 134 -6.46 -22.94 -24.42
C LEU A 134 -5.84 -24.27 -24.02
N VAL A 135 -4.63 -24.27 -23.44
CA VAL A 135 -3.94 -25.50 -23.00
C VAL A 135 -4.73 -26.21 -21.90
N VAL A 136 -5.14 -25.49 -20.86
CA VAL A 136 -5.89 -26.09 -19.73
C VAL A 136 -7.23 -26.64 -20.20
N THR A 137 -7.97 -25.87 -21.00
CA THR A 137 -9.29 -26.25 -21.49
C THR A 137 -9.21 -27.41 -22.47
N ALA A 138 -8.23 -27.43 -23.38
CA ALA A 138 -8.01 -28.53 -24.31
C ALA A 138 -7.64 -29.84 -23.59
N CYS A 139 -6.82 -29.78 -22.52
CA CYS A 139 -6.50 -30.96 -21.70
C CYS A 139 -7.75 -31.53 -21.02
N VAL A 140 -8.58 -30.67 -20.42
CA VAL A 140 -9.83 -31.07 -19.77
C VAL A 140 -10.81 -31.65 -20.78
N PHE A 141 -11.01 -30.95 -21.90
CA PHE A 141 -11.87 -31.39 -22.99
C PHE A 141 -11.43 -32.76 -23.52
N GLY A 142 -10.14 -32.93 -23.84
CA GLY A 142 -9.58 -34.17 -24.35
C GLY A 142 -9.74 -35.34 -23.37
N TYR A 143 -9.49 -35.10 -22.08
CA TYR A 143 -9.67 -36.11 -21.04
C TYR A 143 -11.14 -36.57 -20.93
N TYR A 144 -12.09 -35.64 -20.85
CA TYR A 144 -13.50 -35.99 -20.71
C TYR A 144 -14.13 -36.53 -22.00
N LEU A 145 -13.66 -36.11 -23.17
CA LEU A 145 -14.05 -36.72 -24.45
C LEU A 145 -13.60 -38.18 -24.52
N TRP A 146 -12.36 -38.45 -24.09
CA TRP A 146 -11.86 -39.82 -23.97
C TRP A 146 -12.68 -40.63 -22.94
N ASP A 147 -13.00 -40.05 -21.78
CA ASP A 147 -13.74 -40.74 -20.71
C ASP A 147 -15.21 -41.04 -21.09
N LEU A 148 -15.82 -40.23 -21.97
CA LEU A 148 -17.13 -40.51 -22.56
C LEU A 148 -17.07 -41.59 -23.64
N ARG A 149 -16.01 -41.64 -24.45
CA ARG A 149 -15.85 -42.61 -25.53
C ARG A 149 -15.40 -44.00 -25.03
N ARG A 150 -14.85 -44.10 -23.83
CA ARG A 150 -14.35 -45.39 -23.32
C ARG A 150 -15.50 -46.32 -22.93
N ALA A 151 -15.43 -47.57 -23.37
CA ALA A 151 -16.30 -48.64 -22.88
C ALA A 151 -15.95 -49.03 -21.44
N ALA A 152 -16.95 -49.39 -20.63
CA ALA A 152 -16.82 -49.67 -19.20
C ALA A 152 -15.81 -50.76 -18.82
N GLN A 153 -15.58 -51.70 -19.73
CA GLN A 153 -14.87 -52.94 -19.46
C GLN A 153 -13.36 -52.87 -19.79
N LYS A 154 -12.88 -51.80 -20.45
CA LYS A 154 -11.45 -51.68 -20.81
C LYS A 154 -10.65 -51.07 -19.66
N LYS A 155 -9.74 -51.86 -19.09
CA LYS A 155 -8.70 -51.34 -18.16
C LYS A 155 -7.88 -50.28 -18.90
N SER A 156 -7.81 -49.08 -18.34
CA SER A 156 -6.96 -47.99 -18.84
C SER A 156 -6.13 -47.43 -17.70
N LEU A 157 -4.86 -47.15 -17.98
CA LEU A 157 -3.95 -46.46 -17.07
C LEU A 157 -4.10 -44.93 -17.16
N LEU A 158 -4.77 -44.42 -18.21
CA LEU A 158 -4.96 -42.99 -18.43
C LEU A 158 -5.56 -42.21 -17.25
N PRO A 159 -6.63 -42.67 -16.54
CA PRO A 159 -7.17 -41.91 -15.42
C PRO A 159 -6.19 -41.81 -14.24
N ARG A 160 -5.37 -42.85 -14.02
CA ARG A 160 -4.32 -42.83 -13.00
C ARG A 160 -3.22 -41.84 -13.39
N ASN A 161 -2.74 -41.92 -14.63
CA ASN A 161 -1.67 -41.06 -15.12
C ASN A 161 -2.11 -39.59 -15.18
N ALA A 162 -3.36 -39.33 -15.59
CA ALA A 162 -3.94 -37.98 -15.59
C ALA A 162 -4.03 -37.39 -14.17
N ALA A 163 -4.46 -38.17 -13.18
CA ALA A 163 -4.49 -37.72 -11.79
C ALA A 163 -3.08 -37.42 -11.24
N ILE A 164 -2.09 -38.26 -11.57
CA ILE A 164 -0.68 -38.02 -11.18
C ILE A 164 -0.16 -36.75 -11.87
N ALA A 165 -0.36 -36.60 -13.17
CA ALA A 165 0.06 -35.42 -13.93
C ALA A 165 -0.57 -34.14 -13.38
N ALA A 166 -1.90 -34.14 -13.15
CA ALA A 166 -2.59 -33.00 -12.56
C ALA A 166 -2.07 -32.65 -11.15
N SER A 167 -1.72 -33.66 -10.34
CA SER A 167 -1.11 -33.46 -9.02
C SER A 167 0.26 -32.81 -9.13
N ILE A 168 1.14 -33.36 -9.98
CA ILE A 168 2.50 -32.83 -10.19
C ILE A 168 2.44 -31.40 -10.72
N ILE A 169 1.62 -31.14 -11.74
CA ILE A 169 1.44 -29.79 -12.31
C ILE A 169 0.96 -28.81 -11.23
N SER A 170 -0.03 -29.20 -10.42
CA SER A 170 -0.54 -28.33 -9.37
C SER A 170 0.52 -28.03 -8.31
N VAL A 171 1.30 -29.02 -7.90
CA VAL A 171 2.43 -28.83 -6.96
C VAL A 171 3.48 -27.90 -7.55
N LEU A 172 3.83 -28.04 -8.83
CA LEU A 172 4.77 -27.15 -9.51
C LEU A 172 4.24 -25.72 -9.59
N VAL A 173 2.97 -25.53 -9.95
CA VAL A 173 2.33 -24.21 -10.02
C VAL A 173 2.29 -23.54 -8.65
N ILE A 174 2.00 -24.29 -7.58
CA ILE A 174 2.02 -23.78 -6.20
C ILE A 174 3.44 -23.45 -5.76
N ALA A 175 4.41 -24.34 -6.00
CA ALA A 175 5.82 -24.13 -5.66
C ALA A 175 6.37 -22.87 -6.34
N PHE A 176 6.00 -22.65 -7.60
CA PHE A 176 6.36 -21.44 -8.34
C PHE A 176 5.69 -20.18 -7.76
N GLY A 177 4.50 -20.29 -7.17
CA GLY A 177 3.82 -19.18 -6.50
C GLY A 177 4.56 -18.68 -5.26
N PHE A 178 5.18 -19.58 -4.50
CA PHE A 178 6.04 -19.22 -3.37
C PHE A 178 7.28 -18.43 -3.78
N PHE A 179 7.75 -18.56 -5.02
CA PHE A 179 8.85 -17.74 -5.53
C PHE A 179 8.46 -16.26 -5.67
N PHE A 180 7.18 -15.96 -5.95
CA PHE A 180 6.70 -14.58 -6.07
C PHE A 180 6.19 -13.97 -4.76
N VAL A 181 5.41 -14.73 -4.00
CA VAL A 181 4.82 -14.24 -2.73
C VAL A 181 5.82 -14.36 -1.57
N GLY A 182 6.84 -15.20 -1.68
CA GLY A 182 7.69 -15.56 -0.55
C GLY A 182 7.01 -16.56 0.39
N SER A 183 7.76 -17.00 1.40
CA SER A 183 7.27 -17.97 2.38
C SER A 183 6.28 -17.35 3.37
N PRO A 184 5.43 -18.14 4.06
CA PRO A 184 4.58 -17.63 5.14
C PRO A 184 5.36 -16.89 6.23
N GLN A 185 6.58 -17.31 6.54
CA GLN A 185 7.47 -16.62 7.49
C GLN A 185 7.88 -15.25 6.95
N THR A 186 8.25 -15.15 5.67
CA THR A 186 8.57 -13.88 5.00
C THR A 186 7.38 -12.93 5.03
N GLN A 187 6.17 -13.42 4.72
CA GLN A 187 4.95 -12.61 4.78
C GLN A 187 4.61 -12.12 6.19
N ARG A 188 4.96 -12.89 7.22
CA ARG A 188 4.81 -12.45 8.62
C ARG A 188 5.81 -11.35 8.96
N GLN A 189 7.08 -11.50 8.55
CA GLN A 189 8.11 -10.48 8.75
C GLN A 189 7.76 -9.17 8.03
N MET A 190 7.30 -9.25 6.77
CA MET A 190 6.86 -8.08 6.01
C MET A 190 5.73 -7.32 6.71
N ARG A 191 4.77 -8.02 7.35
CA ARG A 191 3.71 -7.36 8.11
C ARG A 191 4.22 -6.65 9.35
N PHE A 192 5.20 -7.22 10.05
CA PHE A 192 5.85 -6.52 11.17
C PHE A 192 6.64 -5.30 10.69
N ASP A 193 7.35 -5.41 9.56
CA ASP A 193 8.07 -4.28 8.97
C ASP A 193 7.12 -3.16 8.51
N ASN A 194 5.99 -3.50 7.87
CA ASN A 194 4.96 -2.53 7.51
C ASN A 194 4.35 -1.84 8.74
N GLU A 195 4.12 -2.58 9.82
CA GLU A 195 3.63 -2.01 11.08
C GLU A 195 4.66 -1.09 11.72
N ARG A 196 5.96 -1.42 11.63
CA ARG A 196 7.05 -0.53 12.06
C ARG A 196 7.05 0.76 11.26
N VAL A 197 6.96 0.69 9.93
CA VAL A 197 6.86 1.89 9.08
C VAL A 197 5.64 2.74 9.48
N ASN A 198 4.48 2.12 9.68
CA ASN A 198 3.26 2.81 10.15
C ASN A 198 3.49 3.49 11.52
N HIS A 199 4.10 2.80 12.47
CA HIS A 199 4.47 3.39 13.77
C HIS A 199 5.42 4.59 13.62
N LEU A 200 6.43 4.50 12.75
CA LEU A 200 7.36 5.59 12.50
C LEU A 200 6.69 6.80 11.83
N GLN A 201 5.75 6.58 10.91
CA GLN A 201 4.93 7.62 10.30
C GLN A 201 4.07 8.34 11.33
N ILE A 202 3.42 7.57 12.21
CA ILE A 202 2.63 8.12 13.32
C ILE A 202 3.52 8.95 14.25
N LEU A 203 4.67 8.41 14.68
CA LEU A 203 5.63 9.13 15.51
C LEU A 203 6.10 10.43 14.86
N GLN A 204 6.45 10.39 13.57
CA GLN A 204 6.84 11.58 12.82
C GLN A 204 5.74 12.65 12.85
N SER A 205 4.48 12.26 12.62
CA SER A 205 3.35 13.19 12.63
C SER A 205 3.12 13.84 14.00
N GLU A 206 3.32 13.09 15.08
CA GLU A 206 3.18 13.57 16.46
C GLU A 206 4.35 14.45 16.88
N ILE A 207 5.57 14.15 16.43
CA ILE A 207 6.74 15.01 16.63
C ILE A 207 6.55 16.37 15.93
N ILE A 208 6.08 16.36 14.68
CA ILE A 208 5.78 17.59 13.94
C ILE A 208 4.69 18.39 14.67
N SER A 209 3.60 17.74 15.08
CA SER A 209 2.50 18.40 15.82
C SER A 209 2.99 18.99 17.14
N TYR A 210 3.84 18.26 17.88
CA TYR A 210 4.46 18.74 19.11
C TYR A 210 5.29 20.01 18.86
N TRP A 211 6.13 19.98 17.82
CA TRP A 211 6.97 21.12 17.45
C TRP A 211 6.12 22.32 17.01
N GLN A 212 5.04 22.11 16.26
CA GLN A 212 4.17 23.21 15.84
C GLN A 212 3.54 23.93 17.03
N VAL A 213 3.14 23.20 18.06
CA VAL A 213 2.50 23.79 19.25
C VAL A 213 3.51 24.40 20.22
N LYS A 214 4.68 23.76 20.41
CA LYS A 214 5.66 24.12 21.46
C LYS A 214 6.89 24.86 20.95
N GLY A 215 7.12 24.89 19.65
CA GLY A 215 8.29 25.51 19.02
C GLY A 215 9.61 24.81 19.29
N ALA A 216 9.59 23.59 19.84
CA ALA A 216 10.78 22.82 20.17
C ALA A 216 10.52 21.33 19.98
N LEU A 217 11.55 20.58 19.59
CA LEU A 217 11.48 19.13 19.47
C LEU A 217 11.29 18.47 20.85
N PRO A 218 10.54 17.35 20.94
CA PRO A 218 10.31 16.65 22.19
C PRO A 218 11.61 16.03 22.73
N ALA A 219 11.94 16.22 24.01
CA ALA A 219 13.18 15.66 24.58
C ALA A 219 13.27 14.11 24.50
N ASN A 220 12.13 13.43 24.45
CA ASN A 220 12.01 11.99 24.27
C ASN A 220 10.59 11.63 23.78
N LEU A 221 10.39 10.39 23.33
CA LEU A 221 9.09 9.93 22.83
C LEU A 221 7.99 9.92 23.91
N THR A 222 8.34 9.79 25.20
CA THR A 222 7.35 9.89 26.29
C THR A 222 6.76 11.28 26.45
N ALA A 223 7.46 12.33 25.98
CA ALA A 223 6.92 13.69 25.98
C ALA A 223 5.76 13.89 25.00
N LEU A 224 5.57 12.95 24.06
CA LEU A 224 4.44 12.94 23.13
C LEU A 224 3.17 12.38 23.77
N GLU A 225 3.25 11.71 24.92
CA GLU A 225 2.07 11.12 25.56
C GLU A 225 1.01 12.18 25.90
N ASN A 226 -0.25 11.89 25.54
CA ASN A 226 -1.34 12.81 25.72
C ASN A 226 -2.58 12.06 26.24
N GLN A 227 -3.02 12.43 27.45
CA GLN A 227 -4.17 11.79 28.10
C GLN A 227 -5.51 12.18 27.48
N ILE A 228 -5.59 13.33 26.81
CA ILE A 228 -6.82 13.83 26.19
C ILE A 228 -7.09 13.08 24.88
N THR A 229 -6.08 12.95 24.03
CA THR A 229 -6.18 12.17 22.79
C THR A 229 -6.01 10.67 23.02
N GLY A 230 -5.46 10.29 24.18
CA GLY A 230 -5.09 8.92 24.51
C GLY A 230 -3.81 8.45 23.79
N PHE A 231 -3.08 9.37 23.15
CA PHE A 231 -1.88 9.02 22.40
C PHE A 231 -0.77 8.51 23.34
N ARG A 232 -0.17 7.40 22.94
CA ARG A 232 1.04 6.83 23.53
C ARG A 232 1.96 6.41 22.41
N ALA A 233 3.25 6.68 22.58
CA ALA A 233 4.25 6.29 21.60
C ALA A 233 4.19 4.77 21.35
N PRO A 234 3.99 4.33 20.10
CA PRO A 234 3.97 2.90 19.80
C PRO A 234 5.34 2.27 20.06
N VAL A 235 5.34 0.96 20.32
CA VAL A 235 6.55 0.15 20.51
C VAL A 235 6.69 -0.85 19.37
N ASP A 236 7.87 -1.43 19.20
CA ASP A 236 8.11 -2.47 18.22
C ASP A 236 7.16 -3.68 18.48
N PRO A 237 6.37 -4.11 17.48
CA PRO A 237 5.32 -5.12 17.66
C PRO A 237 5.85 -6.53 17.93
N LEU A 238 7.14 -6.79 17.69
CA LEU A 238 7.77 -8.10 17.89
C LEU A 238 8.59 -8.16 19.19
N THR A 239 9.33 -7.09 19.50
CA THR A 239 10.28 -7.02 20.60
C THR A 239 9.77 -6.20 21.79
N ALA A 240 8.67 -5.46 21.63
CA ALA A 240 8.10 -4.53 22.61
C ALA A 240 9.06 -3.43 23.09
N LYS A 241 10.17 -3.20 22.37
CA LYS A 241 11.10 -2.11 22.66
C LYS A 241 10.57 -0.79 22.11
N GLN A 242 10.85 0.31 22.80
CA GLN A 242 10.60 1.66 22.26
C GLN A 242 11.48 1.89 21.03
N TYR A 243 10.95 2.64 20.06
CA TYR A 243 11.74 3.08 18.90
C TYR A 243 12.84 4.05 19.33
N GLU A 244 13.95 4.01 18.60
CA GLU A 244 15.05 4.93 18.83
C GLU A 244 14.71 6.30 18.22
N TYR A 245 14.92 7.34 19.02
CA TYR A 245 14.70 8.73 18.64
C TYR A 245 15.88 9.57 19.12
N THR A 246 16.48 10.31 18.21
CA THR A 246 17.62 11.18 18.47
C THR A 246 17.40 12.55 17.83
N ILE A 247 17.85 13.60 18.51
CA ILE A 247 17.84 14.97 17.99
C ILE A 247 19.27 15.27 17.54
N SER A 248 19.44 15.56 16.26
CA SER A 248 20.75 15.89 15.67
C SER A 248 20.99 17.40 15.64
N ASP A 249 19.92 18.20 15.50
CA ASP A 249 19.95 19.66 15.46
C ASP A 249 18.59 20.24 15.91
N GLU A 250 18.44 21.57 15.98
CA GLU A 250 17.22 22.26 16.46
C GLU A 250 15.95 21.86 15.70
N LEU A 251 16.07 21.60 14.40
CA LEU A 251 14.97 21.19 13.51
C LEU A 251 15.17 19.79 12.92
N VAL A 252 16.20 19.07 13.34
CA VAL A 252 16.58 17.79 12.74
C VAL A 252 16.47 16.68 13.78
N PHE A 253 15.66 15.66 13.46
CA PHE A 253 15.52 14.47 14.27
C PHE A 253 15.64 13.20 13.44
N GLU A 254 16.01 12.11 14.09
CA GLU A 254 16.18 10.80 13.49
C GLU A 254 15.31 9.78 14.22
N LEU A 255 14.63 8.93 13.44
CA LEU A 255 13.84 7.80 13.91
C LEU A 255 14.43 6.49 13.38
N CYS A 256 14.75 5.54 14.26
CA CYS A 256 15.28 4.24 13.84
C CYS A 256 14.40 3.07 14.26
N ALA A 257 14.42 2.03 13.43
CA ALA A 257 13.82 0.73 13.72
C ALA A 257 14.69 -0.40 13.16
N GLU A 258 14.46 -1.62 13.65
CA GLU A 258 15.12 -2.82 13.16
C GLU A 258 14.16 -3.60 12.25
N PHE A 259 14.48 -3.68 10.96
CA PHE A 259 13.65 -4.32 9.95
C PHE A 259 14.14 -5.74 9.64
N ALA A 260 13.22 -6.67 9.46
CA ALA A 260 13.56 -8.05 9.13
C ALA A 260 13.90 -8.22 7.64
N LEU A 261 13.23 -7.47 6.78
CA LEU A 261 13.36 -7.54 5.33
C LEU A 261 13.76 -6.17 4.75
N GLN A 262 14.32 -6.21 3.55
CA GLN A 262 14.51 -5.00 2.75
C GLN A 262 13.16 -4.54 2.19
N SER A 263 12.87 -3.25 2.29
CA SER A 263 11.72 -2.65 1.63
C SER A 263 11.85 -2.82 0.12
N GLU A 264 10.79 -3.30 -0.51
CA GLU A 264 10.77 -3.32 -1.97
C GLU A 264 10.60 -1.89 -2.47
N ASN A 265 11.62 -1.34 -3.14
CA ASN A 265 11.65 0.03 -3.67
C ASN A 265 10.32 0.41 -4.35
N GLN A 266 9.45 1.10 -3.61
CA GLN A 266 8.20 1.67 -4.16
C GLN A 266 8.50 2.72 -5.26
N SER A 267 9.74 3.21 -5.33
CA SER A 267 10.23 4.11 -6.37
C SER A 267 10.23 3.50 -7.78
N THR A 268 10.11 2.18 -7.96
CA THR A 268 9.95 1.61 -9.32
C THR A 268 8.57 1.80 -9.93
N GLN A 269 7.58 2.28 -9.17
CA GLN A 269 6.29 2.71 -9.70
C GLN A 269 6.21 4.23 -9.96
N ILE A 270 6.96 5.04 -9.21
CA ILE A 270 6.91 6.51 -9.33
C ILE A 270 8.01 7.04 -10.26
N SER A 271 9.22 6.46 -10.30
CA SER A 271 10.35 6.98 -11.09
C SER A 271 10.36 6.57 -12.57
N ARG A 272 9.36 5.83 -13.08
CA ARG A 272 9.23 5.60 -14.54
C ARG A 272 8.39 6.68 -15.24
N ASN A 273 7.83 7.63 -14.48
CA ASN A 273 7.11 8.79 -15.00
C ASN A 273 8.01 9.99 -15.34
N GLU A 274 9.34 9.84 -15.34
CA GLU A 274 10.26 10.87 -15.86
C GLU A 274 10.34 10.93 -17.40
N LEU A 275 9.41 10.31 -18.12
CA LEU A 275 9.08 10.76 -19.47
C LEU A 275 7.83 11.63 -19.35
N ALA A 276 8.06 12.94 -19.38
CA ALA A 276 7.05 13.98 -19.43
C ALA A 276 6.00 13.69 -20.52
N VAL A 277 4.93 13.01 -20.14
CA VAL A 277 3.71 12.93 -20.93
C VAL A 277 2.67 13.75 -20.16
N PRO A 278 2.14 14.85 -20.72
CA PRO A 278 1.06 15.58 -20.09
C PRO A 278 -0.17 14.66 -20.05
N MET A 279 -0.51 14.15 -18.87
CA MET A 279 -1.76 13.42 -18.69
C MET A 279 -2.92 14.43 -18.65
N PRO A 280 -4.01 14.20 -19.40
CA PRO A 280 -5.22 14.99 -19.27
C PRO A 280 -5.84 14.78 -17.89
N ALA A 281 -6.13 15.89 -17.20
CA ALA A 281 -6.69 15.90 -15.86
C ALA A 281 -8.00 15.10 -15.79
N LYS A 282 -8.01 14.00 -15.01
CA LYS A 282 -9.26 13.45 -14.48
C LYS A 282 -9.64 14.29 -13.25
N PRO A 283 -10.88 14.80 -13.13
CA PRO A 283 -11.20 15.80 -12.10
C PRO A 283 -11.26 15.28 -10.65
N ASP A 284 -11.20 13.96 -10.42
CA ASP A 284 -11.64 13.40 -9.12
C ASP A 284 -10.60 12.51 -8.41
N ALA A 285 -9.33 12.51 -8.85
CA ALA A 285 -8.27 11.86 -8.07
C ALA A 285 -7.71 12.88 -7.07
N TYR A 286 -8.06 12.72 -5.78
CA TYR A 286 -7.38 13.38 -4.67
C TYR A 286 -5.92 12.90 -4.64
N TYR A 287 -5.08 13.56 -5.45
CA TYR A 287 -3.64 13.32 -5.48
C TYR A 287 -3.04 14.07 -4.29
N ASN A 288 -2.68 13.34 -3.24
CA ASN A 288 -1.93 13.88 -2.13
C ASN A 288 -0.45 13.96 -2.56
N PRO A 289 0.13 15.14 -2.83
CA PRO A 289 1.50 15.26 -3.33
C PRO A 289 2.56 14.77 -2.31
N TYR A 290 2.17 14.58 -1.04
CA TYR A 290 3.06 14.24 0.06
C TYR A 290 3.46 12.76 0.14
N ASP A 291 2.81 11.86 -0.61
CA ASP A 291 3.21 10.44 -0.67
C ASP A 291 4.58 10.25 -1.35
N SER A 292 5.03 11.25 -2.11
CA SER A 292 6.27 11.18 -2.90
C SER A 292 7.55 11.60 -2.15
N LEU A 293 7.44 12.28 -1.01
CA LEU A 293 8.61 12.79 -0.24
C LEU A 293 8.94 11.94 1.00
N GLN A 294 8.02 11.11 1.49
CA GLN A 294 8.26 10.25 2.65
C GLN A 294 8.73 8.86 2.23
N THR A 295 9.95 8.77 1.71
CA THR A 295 10.53 7.47 1.37
C THR A 295 10.98 6.74 2.64
N TRP A 296 10.10 5.87 3.16
CA TRP A 296 10.42 4.92 4.23
C TRP A 296 11.15 3.67 3.71
N ASN A 297 11.97 3.83 2.68
CA ASN A 297 12.73 2.72 2.12
C ASN A 297 13.88 2.35 3.06
N HIS A 298 14.03 1.07 3.36
CA HIS A 298 15.02 0.53 4.28
C HIS A 298 15.62 -0.77 3.77
N ASN A 299 16.86 -1.05 4.20
CA ASN A 299 17.45 -2.37 4.07
C ASN A 299 17.00 -3.26 5.25
N ALA A 300 17.31 -4.55 5.18
CA ALA A 300 17.18 -5.42 6.34
C ALA A 300 18.22 -5.02 7.41
N GLY A 301 17.83 -5.10 8.68
CA GLY A 301 18.61 -4.67 9.83
C GLY A 301 18.17 -3.30 10.38
N ARG A 302 19.03 -2.68 11.20
CA ARG A 302 18.78 -1.34 11.75
C ARG A 302 18.81 -0.30 10.62
N ALA A 303 17.73 0.44 10.46
CA ALA A 303 17.64 1.57 9.55
C ALA A 303 17.14 2.81 10.29
N CYS A 304 17.72 3.96 9.96
CA CYS A 304 17.40 5.24 10.56
C CYS A 304 16.95 6.22 9.49
N PHE A 305 15.99 7.06 9.85
CA PHE A 305 15.37 8.02 8.97
C PHE A 305 15.50 9.41 9.58
N GLU A 306 16.44 10.18 9.03
CA GLU A 306 16.59 11.59 9.36
C GLU A 306 15.45 12.40 8.73
N ARG A 307 14.92 13.36 9.50
CA ARG A 307 13.87 14.28 9.12
C ARG A 307 14.26 15.68 9.57
N THR A 308 14.21 16.61 8.62
CA THR A 308 14.36 18.04 8.89
C THR A 308 12.99 18.68 8.82
N ILE A 309 12.60 19.40 9.87
CA ILE A 309 11.37 20.20 9.88
C ILE A 309 11.67 21.48 9.10
N ASP A 310 10.94 21.69 8.01
CA ASP A 310 10.93 22.95 7.28
C ASP A 310 9.90 23.90 7.95
N PRO A 311 10.34 24.99 8.60
CA PRO A 311 9.44 25.92 9.29
C PRO A 311 8.49 26.68 8.37
N ASP A 312 8.81 26.82 7.09
CA ASP A 312 7.93 27.50 6.13
C ASP A 312 6.76 26.60 5.75
N LEU A 313 6.99 25.29 5.65
CA LEU A 313 5.96 24.29 5.37
C LEU A 313 5.17 23.90 6.63
N TYR A 314 5.86 23.83 7.76
CA TYR A 314 5.27 23.54 9.06
C TYR A 314 5.55 24.75 9.95
N PRO A 315 4.68 25.77 9.99
CA PRO A 315 4.88 26.91 10.87
C PRO A 315 4.57 26.54 12.32
N SER A 316 5.37 27.06 13.26
CA SER A 316 5.11 26.89 14.68
C SER A 316 4.20 28.00 15.21
N GLU A 317 3.16 27.61 15.95
CA GLU A 317 2.31 28.52 16.70
C GLU A 317 3.06 29.19 17.85
N ALA A 318 4.18 28.62 18.31
CA ALA A 318 5.01 29.24 19.34
C ALA A 318 5.68 30.53 18.83
N PHE A 319 6.08 30.58 17.55
CA PHE A 319 6.52 31.82 16.90
C PHE A 319 5.34 32.79 16.73
N SER A 320 4.17 32.29 16.32
CA SER A 320 2.97 33.10 16.10
C SER A 320 2.36 33.70 17.38
N ARG A 321 2.40 32.98 18.51
CA ARG A 321 1.91 33.45 19.83
C ARG A 321 2.79 34.53 20.45
N LYS A 322 3.98 34.77 19.90
CA LYS A 322 4.81 35.95 20.24
C LYS A 322 4.59 37.13 19.30
N GLY A 323 3.66 37.05 18.35
CA GLY A 323 3.11 38.17 17.58
C GLY A 323 4.04 38.86 16.58
N TRP A 324 5.33 38.52 16.56
CA TRP A 324 6.38 39.17 15.76
C TRP A 324 7.46 38.17 15.38
N ASN A 325 7.96 38.22 14.14
CA ASN A 325 9.22 37.56 13.78
C ASN A 325 10.38 38.49 14.14
N VAL A 326 11.29 38.08 15.02
CA VAL A 326 12.37 38.94 15.53
C VAL A 326 13.73 38.48 15.02
N TYR A 327 14.49 39.37 14.39
CA TYR A 327 15.83 39.13 13.87
C TYR A 327 16.84 40.07 14.55
N ARG A 328 18.14 39.76 14.48
CA ARG A 328 19.21 40.57 15.07
C ARG A 328 20.17 41.03 13.96
N ASP A 329 20.46 42.33 13.93
CA ASP A 329 21.36 43.01 13.00
C ASP A 329 22.53 43.66 13.77
N ASP A 330 23.75 43.40 13.32
CA ASP A 330 24.97 43.78 14.05
C ASP A 330 25.31 45.27 13.96
N THR A 331 24.63 46.02 13.10
CA THR A 331 24.80 47.48 12.94
C THR A 331 23.66 48.29 13.55
N LEU A 332 22.45 47.73 13.65
CA LEU A 332 21.21 48.46 13.98
C LEU A 332 20.43 47.91 15.18
N GLY A 333 20.76 46.72 15.71
CA GLY A 333 20.08 46.12 16.86
C GLY A 333 19.04 45.04 16.49
N PHE A 334 17.86 45.04 17.13
CA PHE A 334 16.82 44.01 16.89
C PHE A 334 15.77 44.48 15.88
N LEU A 335 15.45 43.65 14.89
CA LEU A 335 14.48 43.86 13.81
C LEU A 335 13.22 43.04 14.07
N PHE A 336 12.04 43.64 13.92
CA PHE A 336 10.76 42.95 14.12
C PHE A 336 9.95 43.00 12.82
N GLN A 337 9.66 41.84 12.24
CA GLN A 337 8.97 41.68 10.95
C GLN A 337 7.57 41.10 11.16
N TYR A 338 6.60 41.67 10.45
CA TYR A 338 5.22 41.18 10.40
C TYR A 338 5.10 40.01 9.39
N PRO A 339 4.18 39.05 9.57
CA PRO A 339 3.98 37.96 8.59
C PRO A 339 3.43 38.50 7.26
N ALA A 340 4.00 38.03 6.14
CA ALA A 340 3.60 38.45 4.80
C ALA A 340 2.14 38.10 4.49
N GLY A 341 1.35 39.09 4.07
CA GLY A 341 -0.08 38.94 3.71
C GLY A 341 -0.97 40.12 4.07
N TYR A 342 -0.51 41.04 4.92
CA TYR A 342 -1.16 42.34 5.11
C TYR A 342 -0.67 43.31 4.02
N GLY A 343 -1.43 43.40 2.92
CA GLY A 343 -1.13 44.29 1.80
C GLY A 343 -1.08 45.77 2.22
N ALA A 344 -0.23 46.52 1.51
CA ALA A 344 -0.01 47.94 1.61
C ALA A 344 -1.29 48.77 1.85
N GLY A 345 -1.48 49.18 3.09
CA GLY A 345 -2.42 50.20 3.50
C GLY A 345 -1.73 50.96 4.62
N GLY A 346 -1.12 52.09 4.26
CA GLY A 346 -0.27 52.87 5.16
C GLY A 346 -0.91 53.09 6.53
N ILE A 347 -0.24 52.61 7.56
CA ILE A 347 -0.49 53.03 8.94
C ILE A 347 0.75 53.82 9.36
N THR A 348 0.70 55.12 9.13
CA THR A 348 1.62 56.06 9.78
C THR A 348 1.08 56.27 11.19
N GLY A 349 1.61 55.51 12.15
CA GLY A 349 1.28 55.62 13.56
C GLY A 349 2.51 56.00 14.37
N ALA A 350 2.53 57.19 14.96
CA ALA A 350 3.49 57.50 16.02
C ALA A 350 3.01 56.81 17.31
N VAL A 351 3.79 55.86 17.83
CA VAL A 351 3.52 55.25 19.13
C VAL A 351 4.20 56.09 20.21
N GLN A 352 3.42 56.87 20.94
CA GLN A 352 3.90 57.59 22.11
C GLN A 352 3.87 56.65 23.31
N ILE A 353 5.04 56.26 23.81
CA ILE A 353 5.15 55.50 25.05
C ILE A 353 5.00 56.49 26.20
N ILE A 354 3.82 56.54 26.80
CA ILE A 354 3.63 57.20 28.10
C ILE A 354 4.13 56.21 29.14
N ALA A 355 5.40 56.37 29.56
CA ALA A 355 5.85 55.74 30.78
C ALA A 355 5.14 56.46 31.93
N ASP A 356 4.23 55.76 32.62
CA ASP A 356 3.63 56.25 33.86
C ASP A 356 4.68 56.17 34.97
N THR A 357 5.63 57.09 34.90
CA THR A 357 6.56 57.38 35.97
C THR A 357 6.66 58.89 36.04
N ASN A 358 6.39 59.45 37.21
CA ASN A 358 6.40 60.89 37.54
C ASN A 358 7.79 61.56 37.41
N ASN A 359 8.58 61.22 36.40
CA ASN A 359 9.91 61.76 36.19
C ASN A 359 10.10 62.14 34.71
N GLU A 360 10.56 63.38 34.51
CA GLU A 360 10.68 64.10 33.24
C GLU A 360 11.79 63.58 32.30
N PHE A 361 11.84 62.27 32.06
CA PHE A 361 12.63 61.70 30.97
C PHE A 361 11.72 60.83 30.12
N THR A 362 11.23 61.41 29.03
CA THR A 362 10.66 60.67 27.90
C THR A 362 11.80 60.16 27.03
N PRO A 363 12.19 58.87 27.05
CA PRO A 363 13.05 58.34 26.00
C PRO A 363 12.27 58.37 24.69
N SER A 364 12.77 59.13 23.71
CA SER A 364 12.20 59.13 22.36
C SER A 364 12.77 57.95 21.58
N MET A 365 11.95 56.92 21.39
CA MET A 365 12.24 55.85 20.44
C MET A 365 11.82 56.32 19.05
N THR A 366 12.71 56.25 18.08
CA THR A 366 12.36 56.60 16.69
C THR A 366 12.02 55.30 15.96
N ILE A 367 10.82 55.25 15.41
CA ILE A 367 10.31 54.12 14.63
C ILE A 367 10.32 54.56 13.17
N THR A 368 11.04 53.82 12.34
CA THR A 368 11.02 54.03 10.89
C THR A 368 10.33 52.83 10.27
N VAL A 369 9.21 53.07 9.58
CA VAL A 369 8.43 52.03 8.90
C VAL A 369 8.63 52.21 7.40
N GLU A 370 9.27 51.24 6.78
CA GLU A 370 9.28 51.08 5.32
C GLU A 370 8.44 49.85 4.94
N GLU A 371 8.05 49.75 3.67
CA GLU A 371 6.88 49.01 3.15
C GLU A 371 6.72 47.55 3.63
N ASP A 372 7.77 46.91 4.13
CA ASP A 372 7.84 45.54 4.62
C ASP A 372 8.63 45.37 5.94
N ARG A 373 9.03 46.46 6.61
CA ARG A 373 9.92 46.45 7.79
C ARG A 373 9.61 47.56 8.80
N VAL A 374 9.68 47.23 10.09
CA VAL A 374 9.66 48.20 11.18
C VAL A 374 11.01 48.20 11.89
N GLU A 375 11.72 49.32 11.84
CA GLU A 375 13.00 49.51 12.50
C GLU A 375 12.84 50.34 13.79
N PHE A 376 13.53 49.90 14.85
CA PHE A 376 13.50 50.52 16.16
C PHE A 376 14.90 50.93 16.59
N ALA A 377 15.14 52.23 16.76
CA ALA A 377 16.39 52.75 17.30
C ALA A 377 16.18 53.35 18.70
N LEU A 378 16.96 52.88 19.67
CA LEU A 378 17.08 53.47 21.01
C LEU A 378 18.40 54.24 21.08
N TRP A 379 18.38 55.47 21.58
CA TRP A 379 19.60 56.26 21.77
C TRP A 379 20.46 55.68 22.91
N GLU A 380 21.78 55.68 22.72
CA GLU A 380 22.74 55.13 23.68
C GLU A 380 22.62 55.81 25.05
N GLY A 381 22.57 55.00 26.12
CA GLY A 381 22.84 55.48 27.49
C GLY A 381 21.91 55.01 28.62
N ILE A 382 20.93 54.12 28.41
CA ILE A 382 19.99 53.75 29.50
C ILE A 382 19.82 52.22 29.64
N ALA A 383 19.83 51.75 30.90
CA ALA A 383 19.92 50.35 31.30
C ALA A 383 18.65 49.53 30.96
N TRP A 384 18.89 48.38 30.33
CA TRP A 384 17.91 47.51 29.68
C TRP A 384 16.95 46.78 30.65
N ASP A 385 17.32 46.63 31.92
CA ASP A 385 16.54 45.83 32.88
C ASP A 385 15.18 46.46 33.26
N TYR A 386 14.99 47.76 33.00
CA TYR A 386 13.76 48.49 33.37
C TYR A 386 12.61 48.36 32.34
N TYR A 387 12.90 48.00 31.09
CA TYR A 387 11.90 47.99 30.00
C TYR A 387 11.50 46.60 29.49
N LYS A 388 12.10 45.53 30.03
CA LYS A 388 11.83 44.13 29.63
C LYS A 388 10.36 43.74 29.86
N ASP A 389 9.74 44.24 30.92
CA ASP A 389 8.32 44.02 31.22
C ASP A 389 7.39 44.92 30.39
N VAL A 390 7.86 46.10 29.96
CA VAL A 390 7.07 47.04 29.14
C VAL A 390 6.88 46.49 27.72
N VAL A 391 7.89 45.80 27.16
CA VAL A 391 7.76 45.15 25.84
C VAL A 391 6.70 44.05 25.84
N SER A 392 6.47 43.39 26.98
CA SER A 392 5.41 42.38 27.13
C SER A 392 3.99 42.95 27.18
N SER A 393 3.86 44.27 27.29
CA SER A 393 2.58 44.97 27.50
C SER A 393 2.05 45.75 26.29
N PHE A 394 2.78 45.77 25.16
CA PHE A 394 2.31 46.45 23.95
C PHE A 394 1.03 45.80 23.41
N ARG A 395 -0.08 46.54 23.43
CA ARG A 395 -1.26 46.29 22.59
C ARG A 395 -1.25 47.28 21.44
N PHE A 396 -1.12 46.77 20.23
CA PHE A 396 -1.25 47.56 19.01
C PHE A 396 -2.74 47.73 18.70
N THR A 397 -3.23 48.98 18.72
CA THR A 397 -4.55 49.35 18.19
C THR A 397 -4.39 49.98 16.81
N LYS A 398 -5.37 49.66 15.97
CA LYS A 398 -5.41 49.75 14.50
C LYS A 398 -4.78 50.98 13.87
#